data_AF-A0A832PZH4-F1
#
_entry.id   AF-A0A832PZH4-F1
#
_cell.length_a   1.000
_cell.length_b   1.000
_cell.length_c   1.000
_cell.angle_alpha   90.00
_cell.angle_beta   90.00
_cell.angle_gamma   90.00
#
_symmetry.space_group_name_H-M   'P 1'
#
loop_
_entity.id
_entity.type
_entity.pdbx_description
1 polymer ?
#
loop_
_entity_poly.entity_id
_entity_poly.type
_entity_poly.pdbx_seq_one_letter_code
_entity_poly.pdbx_strand_id
1 'polypeptide(L)'
;MKKLLVTAAWLLLPLIAVVYLALGIHQTARVPDAQDWQAAAQIVRDGWQEGDLVIFSPSWASAGAPHFQGLKIDMAEVWDLYEFSKVSNLWVIGSLGERNPNVPAAFEAVSSQKAGKITVHHWRSLEKGKLVYSFLENIKDAKVQTITEEKTSFCTNFTQGRWYCGPVHDWKFAGPIERDIDGRMRKVIWAHPPGDAGILEATWSNLPHAKRLTVHFGQTQRAIEQNRGTPATVQIWFGEKLAMERVLQIDDGIWYRVDFDVKPDDLKQVKISVTAQNKDMRIFCFTADLWN
;
A
#
# COMPACT_ATOMS: atom_id res chain seq x y z
N MET A 1 44.49 44.09 11.91
CA MET A 1 43.64 43.00 12.44
C MET A 1 42.86 42.22 11.38
N LYS A 2 42.32 42.82 10.30
CA LYS A 2 41.59 42.07 9.24
C LYS A 2 42.42 41.03 8.45
N LYS A 3 43.74 41.20 8.29
CA LYS A 3 44.59 40.24 7.54
C LYS A 3 44.94 38.95 8.30
N LEU A 4 44.95 38.96 9.64
CA LEU A 4 45.22 37.75 10.45
C LEU A 4 44.03 36.76 10.48
N LEU A 5 42.80 37.27 10.32
CA LEU A 5 41.59 36.46 10.26
C LEU A 5 41.51 35.60 8.99
N VAL A 6 42.09 36.08 7.87
CA VAL A 6 42.09 35.36 6.59
C VAL A 6 43.11 34.21 6.57
N THR A 7 44.21 34.33 7.31
CA THR A 7 45.25 33.29 7.42
C THR A 7 44.86 32.11 8.30
N ALA A 8 43.98 32.31 9.29
CA ALA A 8 43.51 31.22 10.16
C ALA A 8 42.44 30.33 9.49
N ALA A 9 41.73 30.84 8.48
CA ALA A 9 40.69 30.11 7.77
C ALA A 9 41.21 28.88 6.99
N TRP A 10 42.46 28.93 6.51
CA TRP A 10 43.09 27.81 5.80
C TRP A 10 43.39 26.61 6.72
N LEU A 11 43.55 26.83 8.03
CA LEU A 11 43.74 25.76 9.02
C LEU A 11 42.42 25.07 9.39
N LEU A 12 41.26 25.68 9.08
CA LEU A 12 39.96 25.04 9.25
C LEU A 12 39.72 23.95 8.19
N LEU A 13 40.29 24.08 6.99
CA LEU A 13 40.13 23.09 5.92
C LEU A 13 40.65 21.69 6.29
N PRO A 14 41.90 21.50 6.79
CA PRO A 14 42.36 20.18 7.20
C PRO A 14 41.57 19.65 8.41
N LEU A 15 41.14 20.51 9.34
CA LEU A 15 40.30 20.10 10.46
C LEU A 15 38.94 19.58 9.97
N ILE A 16 38.29 20.30 9.05
CA ILE A 16 37.04 19.88 8.41
C ILE A 16 37.25 18.56 7.68
N ALA A 17 38.34 18.41 6.92
CA ALA A 17 38.65 17.17 6.21
C ALA A 17 38.81 15.98 7.17
N VAL A 18 39.51 16.16 8.30
CA VAL A 18 39.66 15.12 9.34
C VAL A 18 38.31 14.78 9.97
N VAL A 19 37.47 15.78 10.26
CA VAL A 19 36.11 15.55 10.79
C VAL A 19 35.26 14.77 9.79
N TYR A 20 35.28 15.14 8.51
CA TYR A 20 34.56 14.41 7.46
C TYR A 20 35.08 12.97 7.29
N LEU A 21 36.39 12.76 7.33
CA LEU A 21 36.97 11.42 7.27
C LEU A 21 36.53 10.58 8.47
N ALA A 22 36.59 11.14 9.68
CA ALA A 22 36.15 10.46 10.90
C ALA A 22 34.64 10.12 10.83
N LEU A 23 33.81 11.03 10.33
CA LEU A 23 32.38 10.77 10.10
C LEU A 23 32.17 9.67 9.06
N GLY A 24 32.94 9.66 7.97
CA GLY A 24 32.86 8.60 6.94
C GLY A 24 33.25 7.23 7.48
N ILE A 25 34.36 7.14 8.22
CA ILE A 25 34.78 5.88 8.89
C ILE A 25 33.71 5.42 9.88
N HIS A 26 33.14 6.34 10.66
CA HIS A 26 32.09 6.02 11.63
C HIS A 26 30.80 5.54 10.96
N GLN A 27 30.43 6.13 9.82
CA GLN A 27 29.24 5.72 9.05
C GLN A 27 29.45 4.34 8.40
N THR A 28 30.59 4.14 7.73
CA THR A 28 30.92 2.86 7.08
C THR A 28 31.01 1.72 8.08
N ALA A 29 31.58 1.94 9.27
CA ALA A 29 31.65 0.95 10.34
C ALA A 29 30.28 0.48 10.85
N ARG A 30 29.19 1.23 10.59
CA ARG A 30 27.82 0.87 10.98
C ARG A 30 27.04 0.12 9.92
N VAL A 31 27.57 0.02 8.70
CA VAL A 31 26.94 -0.67 7.58
C VAL A 31 27.00 -2.19 7.82
N PRO A 32 25.86 -2.90 7.80
CA PRO A 32 25.86 -4.35 7.93
C PRO A 32 26.63 -5.03 6.79
N ASP A 33 27.47 -6.00 7.14
CA ASP A 33 28.17 -6.84 6.17
C ASP A 33 27.40 -8.14 5.88
N ALA A 34 27.94 -8.98 4.98
CA ALA A 34 27.27 -10.21 4.57
C ALA A 34 27.02 -11.19 5.72
N GLN A 35 27.89 -11.21 6.74
CA GLN A 35 27.71 -12.09 7.91
C GLN A 35 26.59 -11.58 8.80
N ASP A 36 26.50 -10.26 8.99
CA ASP A 36 25.37 -9.63 9.69
C ASP A 36 24.03 -10.02 9.04
N TRP A 37 23.93 -9.91 7.70
CA TRP A 37 22.70 -10.27 6.96
C TRP A 37 22.39 -11.75 7.01
N GLN A 38 23.39 -12.61 6.89
CA GLN A 38 23.20 -14.06 6.95
C GLN A 38 22.71 -14.49 8.34
N ALA A 39 23.28 -13.93 9.41
CA ALA A 39 22.84 -14.18 10.78
C ALA A 39 21.39 -13.69 11.00
N ALA A 40 21.06 -12.49 10.53
CA ALA A 40 19.69 -11.97 10.63
C ALA A 40 18.68 -12.85 9.89
N ALA A 41 19.01 -13.29 8.68
CA ALA A 41 18.15 -14.16 7.89
C ALA A 41 18.00 -15.56 8.51
N GLN A 42 19.02 -16.06 9.21
CA GLN A 42 18.91 -17.31 9.97
C GLN A 42 17.92 -17.17 11.13
N ILE A 43 18.00 -16.08 11.92
CA ILE A 43 17.05 -15.81 13.01
C ILE A 43 15.61 -15.82 12.50
N VAL A 44 15.34 -15.16 11.37
CA VAL A 44 14.00 -15.15 10.76
C VAL A 44 13.57 -16.54 10.34
N ARG A 45 14.45 -17.30 9.66
CA ARG A 45 14.13 -18.67 9.21
C ARG A 45 13.83 -19.63 10.37
N ASP A 46 14.57 -19.50 11.46
CA ASP A 46 14.40 -20.36 12.64
C ASP A 46 13.02 -20.16 13.31
N GLY A 47 12.45 -18.95 13.21
CA GLY A 47 11.13 -18.61 13.74
C GLY A 47 10.01 -18.55 12.70
N TRP A 48 10.30 -18.80 11.42
CA TRP A 48 9.39 -18.51 10.32
C TRP A 48 8.14 -19.39 10.34
N GLN A 49 6.98 -18.79 10.10
CA GLN A 49 5.72 -19.49 9.88
C GLN A 49 5.16 -19.18 8.49
N GLU A 50 4.33 -20.09 7.97
CA GLU A 50 3.66 -19.88 6.68
C GLU A 50 2.75 -18.64 6.77
N GLY A 51 2.95 -17.70 5.85
CA GLY A 51 2.21 -16.45 5.79
C GLY A 51 2.88 -15.25 6.48
N ASP A 52 4.01 -15.45 7.15
CA ASP A 52 4.82 -14.35 7.72
C ASP A 52 5.32 -13.38 6.62
N LEU A 53 5.73 -12.18 7.04
CA LEU A 53 6.27 -11.14 6.17
C LEU A 53 7.56 -10.54 6.74
N VAL A 54 8.55 -10.33 5.89
CA VAL A 54 9.77 -9.58 6.22
C VAL A 54 9.66 -8.14 5.69
N ILE A 55 9.99 -7.16 6.53
CA ILE A 55 10.10 -5.74 6.16
C ILE A 55 11.41 -5.14 6.68
N PHE A 56 11.82 -4.00 6.15
CA PHE A 56 13.07 -3.32 6.53
C PHE A 56 12.81 -2.02 7.27
N SER A 57 13.68 -1.72 8.24
CA SER A 57 13.72 -0.47 8.99
C SER A 57 15.16 0.09 8.98
N PRO A 58 15.42 1.24 8.35
CA PRO A 58 14.46 2.03 7.59
C PRO A 58 14.02 1.28 6.31
N SER A 59 12.86 1.64 5.75
CA SER A 59 12.25 0.96 4.60
C SER A 59 13.13 0.91 3.35
N TRP A 60 13.93 1.95 3.12
CA TRP A 60 14.88 2.03 2.00
C TRP A 60 16.11 1.14 2.18
N ALA A 61 16.40 0.64 3.39
CA ALA A 61 17.60 -0.16 3.69
C ALA A 61 17.40 -1.66 3.38
N SER A 62 16.88 -1.96 2.19
CA SER A 62 16.55 -3.33 1.74
C SER A 62 17.70 -4.05 1.01
N ALA A 63 18.92 -3.52 1.05
CA ALA A 63 20.09 -4.11 0.38
C ALA A 63 20.37 -5.57 0.79
N GLY A 64 19.95 -5.97 2.00
CA GLY A 64 20.06 -7.33 2.51
C GLY A 64 19.00 -8.31 1.99
N ALA A 65 17.99 -7.87 1.24
CA ALA A 65 16.88 -8.70 0.76
C ALA A 65 17.29 -10.02 0.08
N PRO A 66 18.38 -10.08 -0.73
CA PRO A 66 18.83 -11.35 -1.31
C PRO A 66 19.11 -12.45 -0.26
N HIS A 67 19.53 -12.09 0.96
CA HIS A 67 19.77 -13.06 2.03
C HIS A 67 18.48 -13.71 2.58
N PHE A 68 17.32 -13.13 2.31
CA PHE A 68 15.99 -13.62 2.71
C PHE A 68 15.25 -14.34 1.56
N GLN A 69 15.96 -14.72 0.50
CA GLN A 69 15.37 -15.45 -0.63
C GLN A 69 14.56 -16.67 -0.16
N GLY A 70 13.38 -16.84 -0.77
CA GLY A 70 12.41 -17.88 -0.43
C GLY A 70 11.39 -17.46 0.63
N LEU A 71 11.60 -16.33 1.31
CA LEU A 71 10.64 -15.74 2.24
C LEU A 71 9.78 -14.69 1.53
N LYS A 72 8.62 -14.38 2.11
CA LYS A 72 7.79 -13.26 1.65
C LYS A 72 8.38 -11.97 2.18
N ILE A 73 8.71 -11.03 1.29
CA ILE A 73 9.39 -9.78 1.63
C ILE A 73 8.62 -8.60 1.04
N ASP A 74 8.45 -7.54 1.83
CA ASP A 74 8.03 -6.23 1.35
C ASP A 74 9.22 -5.26 1.35
N MET A 75 9.53 -4.69 0.18
CA MET A 75 10.64 -3.77 0.00
C MET A 75 10.19 -2.36 -0.40
N ALA A 76 8.90 -2.05 -0.31
CA ALA A 76 8.46 -0.70 -0.69
C ALA A 76 8.88 0.33 0.37
N GLU A 77 9.26 1.51 -0.12
CA GLU A 77 9.80 2.59 0.71
C GLU A 77 8.75 3.22 1.64
N VAL A 78 7.47 3.13 1.25
CA VAL A 78 6.34 3.51 2.11
C VAL A 78 5.76 2.26 2.73
N TRP A 79 5.75 2.18 4.07
CA TRP A 79 5.11 1.09 4.79
C TRP A 79 3.60 1.14 4.65
N ASP A 80 2.98 -0.03 4.44
CA ASP A 80 1.53 -0.18 4.45
C ASP A 80 1.11 -0.98 5.68
N LEU A 81 0.85 -0.27 6.77
CA LEU A 81 0.49 -0.90 8.04
C LEU A 81 -0.79 -1.73 7.96
N TYR A 82 -1.70 -1.43 7.03
CA TYR A 82 -2.91 -2.24 6.82
C TYR A 82 -2.59 -3.56 6.13
N GLU A 83 -1.81 -3.53 5.03
CA GLU A 83 -1.40 -4.77 4.37
C GLU A 83 -0.52 -5.62 5.29
N PHE A 84 0.31 -4.99 6.12
CA PHE A 84 1.10 -5.70 7.12
C PHE A 84 0.24 -6.29 8.24
N SER A 85 -0.91 -5.71 8.57
CA SER A 85 -1.78 -6.25 9.62
C SER A 85 -2.54 -7.50 9.19
N LYS A 86 -2.59 -7.80 7.87
CA LYS A 86 -3.16 -9.04 7.31
C LYS A 86 -2.34 -10.29 7.61
N VAL A 87 -1.06 -10.15 7.94
CA VAL A 87 -0.20 -11.28 8.33
C VAL A 87 -0.18 -11.44 9.84
N SER A 88 -0.05 -12.66 10.33
CA SER A 88 0.00 -12.91 11.77
C SER A 88 1.31 -12.42 12.39
N ASN A 89 2.44 -12.69 11.73
CA ASN A 89 3.76 -12.27 12.19
C ASN A 89 4.46 -11.41 11.14
N LEU A 90 5.14 -10.38 11.64
CA LEU A 90 5.93 -9.44 10.87
C LEU A 90 7.35 -9.43 11.43
N TRP A 91 8.32 -9.71 10.56
CA TRP A 91 9.74 -9.71 10.87
C TRP A 91 10.35 -8.41 10.37
N VAL A 92 10.76 -7.54 11.29
CA VAL A 92 11.31 -6.21 10.98
C VAL A 92 12.82 -6.23 11.12
N ILE A 93 13.51 -5.98 10.01
CA ILE A 93 14.96 -5.99 9.93
C ILE A 93 15.46 -4.56 10.16
N GLY A 94 15.80 -4.26 11.41
CA GLY A 94 16.34 -2.98 11.85
C GLY A 94 17.83 -2.86 11.55
N SER A 95 18.23 -1.84 10.81
CA SER A 95 19.62 -1.58 10.45
C SER A 95 19.96 -0.09 10.51
N LEU A 96 21.24 0.24 10.34
CA LEU A 96 21.74 1.62 10.26
C LEU A 96 21.24 2.49 11.44
N GLY A 97 20.63 3.64 11.17
CA GLY A 97 20.12 4.59 12.18
C GLY A 97 18.81 4.16 12.84
N GLU A 98 18.10 3.16 12.32
CA GLU A 98 16.76 2.74 12.79
C GLU A 98 16.74 1.26 13.18
N ARG A 99 17.71 0.86 14.01
CA ARG A 99 17.79 -0.51 14.54
C ARG A 99 16.70 -0.86 15.54
N ASN A 100 15.99 0.12 16.09
CA ASN A 100 14.90 -0.07 17.05
C ASN A 100 13.71 0.80 16.63
N PRO A 101 12.99 0.41 15.56
CA PRO A 101 11.81 1.15 15.13
C PRO A 101 10.72 1.15 16.19
N ASN A 102 9.96 2.23 16.26
CA ASN A 102 8.75 2.28 17.10
C ASN A 102 7.72 1.29 16.57
N VAL A 103 7.17 0.48 17.46
CA VAL A 103 6.14 -0.50 17.12
C VAL A 103 4.82 0.25 16.87
N PRO A 104 4.20 0.13 15.69
CA PRO A 104 2.92 0.78 15.43
C PRO A 104 1.80 0.17 16.29
N ALA A 105 0.77 0.95 16.59
CA ALA A 105 -0.33 0.52 17.46
C ALA A 105 -1.09 -0.74 17.00
N ALA A 106 -1.02 -1.07 15.71
CA ALA A 106 -1.60 -2.27 15.13
C ALA A 106 -0.80 -3.55 15.42
N PHE A 107 0.33 -3.46 16.13
CA PHE A 107 1.23 -4.56 16.40
C PHE A 107 1.67 -4.61 17.86
N GLU A 108 2.00 -5.80 18.33
CA GLU A 108 2.73 -6.02 19.58
C GLU A 108 4.16 -6.49 19.28
N ALA A 109 5.14 -6.01 20.05
CA ALA A 109 6.49 -6.54 20.00
C ALA A 109 6.55 -7.88 20.77
N VAL A 110 6.90 -8.94 20.06
CA VAL A 110 7.05 -10.29 20.63
C VAL A 110 8.50 -10.53 21.05
N SER A 111 9.45 -10.22 20.19
CA SER A 111 10.88 -10.37 20.51
C SER A 111 11.77 -9.44 19.70
N SER A 112 13.02 -9.28 20.16
CA SER A 112 14.06 -8.52 19.47
C SER A 112 15.41 -9.20 19.71
N GLN A 113 16.14 -9.50 18.63
CA GLN A 113 17.39 -10.23 18.67
C GLN A 113 18.47 -9.51 17.84
N LYS A 114 19.68 -9.39 18.37
CA LYS A 114 20.80 -8.76 17.65
C LYS A 114 21.51 -9.79 16.76
N ALA A 115 21.76 -9.38 15.51
CA ALA A 115 22.60 -10.07 14.54
C ALA A 115 23.69 -9.09 14.09
N GLY A 116 24.74 -8.97 14.92
CA GLY A 116 25.83 -8.01 14.71
C GLY A 116 25.34 -6.57 14.57
N LYS A 117 25.41 -5.99 13.37
CA LYS A 117 24.96 -4.61 13.08
C LYS A 117 23.46 -4.49 12.77
N ILE A 118 22.73 -5.61 12.77
CA ILE A 118 21.29 -5.68 12.55
C ILE A 118 20.58 -6.06 13.84
N THR A 119 19.35 -5.59 14.01
CA THR A 119 18.41 -6.11 15.00
C THR A 119 17.21 -6.68 14.26
N VAL A 120 16.90 -7.96 14.51
CA VAL A 120 15.70 -8.61 14.00
C VAL A 120 14.62 -8.47 15.05
N HIS A 121 13.52 -7.80 14.72
CA HIS A 121 12.34 -7.71 15.57
C HIS A 121 11.26 -8.63 15.04
N HIS A 122 10.55 -9.27 15.96
CA HIS A 122 9.36 -10.05 15.67
C HIS A 122 8.16 -9.30 16.25
N TRP A 123 7.27 -8.84 15.38
CA TRP A 123 6.02 -8.21 15.75
C TRP A 123 4.86 -9.13 15.40
N ARG A 124 3.81 -9.10 16.22
CA ARG A 124 2.56 -9.81 15.94
C ARG A 124 1.46 -8.80 15.66
N SER A 125 0.66 -9.05 14.62
CA SER A 125 -0.50 -8.23 14.31
C SER A 125 -1.54 -8.34 15.42
N LEU A 126 -2.04 -7.19 15.88
CA LEU A 126 -3.15 -7.07 16.82
C LEU A 126 -4.50 -6.96 16.11
N GLU A 127 -4.52 -6.99 14.78
CA GLU A 127 -5.73 -6.93 13.98
C GLU A 127 -6.68 -8.07 14.41
N LYS A 128 -7.81 -7.69 14.98
CA LYS A 128 -8.79 -8.65 15.47
C LYS A 128 -9.65 -9.09 14.30
N GLY A 129 -9.51 -10.36 13.94
CA GLY A 129 -10.40 -11.00 12.99
C GLY A 129 -9.68 -11.62 11.81
N LYS A 130 -10.35 -12.58 11.19
CA LYS A 130 -9.83 -13.24 9.99
C LYS A 130 -10.33 -12.48 8.77
N LEU A 131 -9.45 -12.23 7.80
CA LEU A 131 -9.86 -11.82 6.46
C LEU A 131 -10.71 -12.96 5.88
N VAL A 132 -12.00 -12.70 5.66
CA VAL A 132 -12.96 -13.71 5.15
C VAL A 132 -13.25 -13.54 3.66
N TYR A 133 -13.04 -12.33 3.12
CA TYR A 133 -13.24 -12.05 1.70
C TYR A 133 -12.39 -10.88 1.25
N SER A 134 -11.74 -11.02 0.10
CA SER A 134 -11.11 -9.89 -0.60
C SER A 134 -11.81 -9.64 -1.92
N PHE A 135 -12.30 -8.42 -2.11
CA PHE A 135 -13.00 -8.04 -3.35
C PHE A 135 -12.05 -8.03 -4.55
N LEU A 136 -10.76 -7.77 -4.32
CA LEU A 136 -9.73 -7.79 -5.36
C LEU A 136 -9.53 -9.21 -5.91
N GLU A 137 -9.36 -10.19 -5.02
CA GLU A 137 -9.18 -11.60 -5.41
C GLU A 137 -10.46 -12.23 -5.96
N ASN A 138 -11.63 -11.67 -5.61
CA ASN A 138 -12.94 -12.16 -6.04
C ASN A 138 -13.68 -11.17 -6.96
N ILE A 139 -12.96 -10.37 -7.73
CA ILE A 139 -13.55 -9.41 -8.68
C ILE A 139 -14.44 -10.07 -9.74
N LYS A 140 -14.20 -11.36 -10.04
CA LYS A 140 -15.03 -12.16 -10.95
C LYS A 140 -16.46 -12.33 -10.45
N ASP A 141 -16.70 -12.19 -9.14
CA ASP A 141 -18.03 -12.32 -8.55
C ASP A 141 -18.82 -11.01 -8.65
N ALA A 142 -18.14 -9.91 -9.01
CA ALA A 142 -18.77 -8.61 -9.18
C ALA A 142 -19.61 -8.58 -10.46
N LYS A 143 -20.81 -8.01 -10.36
CA LYS A 143 -21.53 -7.48 -11.53
C LYS A 143 -21.01 -6.07 -11.78
N VAL A 144 -20.32 -5.87 -12.91
CA VAL A 144 -19.80 -4.58 -13.31
C VAL A 144 -20.65 -4.00 -14.44
N GLN A 145 -20.96 -2.72 -14.36
CA GLN A 145 -21.71 -2.01 -15.38
C GLN A 145 -21.27 -0.54 -15.50
N THR A 146 -21.50 0.05 -16.66
CA THR A 146 -21.43 1.49 -16.86
C THR A 146 -22.83 2.06 -17.07
N ILE A 147 -23.17 3.14 -16.38
CA ILE A 147 -24.45 3.84 -16.49
C ILE A 147 -24.17 5.23 -17.05
N THR A 148 -24.90 5.60 -18.10
CA THR A 148 -24.85 6.92 -18.75
C THR A 148 -26.28 7.43 -18.93
N GLU A 149 -26.47 8.69 -19.33
CA GLU A 149 -27.81 9.21 -19.63
C GLU A 149 -28.54 8.38 -20.71
N GLU A 150 -27.81 7.88 -21.70
CA GLU A 150 -28.38 7.14 -22.82
C GLU A 150 -28.67 5.67 -22.50
N LYS A 151 -27.81 5.01 -21.71
CA LYS A 151 -27.90 3.57 -21.48
C LYS A 151 -27.12 3.07 -20.26
N THR A 152 -27.56 1.92 -19.77
CA THR A 152 -26.79 1.02 -18.92
C THR A 152 -26.15 -0.07 -19.78
N SER A 153 -24.85 -0.27 -19.64
CA SER A 153 -24.09 -1.32 -20.34
C SER A 153 -23.43 -2.25 -19.32
N PHE A 154 -23.84 -3.52 -19.31
CA PHE A 154 -23.25 -4.55 -18.47
C PHE A 154 -21.91 -5.01 -19.06
N CYS A 155 -20.91 -5.17 -18.20
CA CYS A 155 -19.61 -5.69 -18.58
C CYS A 155 -19.68 -7.22 -18.56
N THR A 156 -19.97 -7.82 -19.71
CA THR A 156 -20.24 -9.27 -19.82
C THR A 156 -19.01 -10.09 -20.20
N ASN A 157 -17.93 -9.44 -20.66
CA ASN A 157 -16.70 -10.12 -21.04
C ASN A 157 -15.71 -10.13 -19.87
N PHE A 158 -15.54 -11.28 -19.23
CA PHE A 158 -14.52 -11.50 -18.21
C PHE A 158 -13.36 -12.32 -18.79
N THR A 159 -12.21 -11.70 -18.95
CA THR A 159 -11.01 -12.37 -19.44
C THR A 159 -9.77 -11.85 -18.74
N GLN A 160 -8.81 -12.74 -18.47
CA GLN A 160 -7.56 -12.41 -17.77
C GLN A 160 -7.79 -11.70 -16.42
N GLY A 161 -8.84 -12.10 -15.70
CA GLY A 161 -9.18 -11.50 -14.40
C GLY A 161 -9.87 -10.13 -14.47
N ARG A 162 -10.27 -9.66 -15.65
CA ARG A 162 -10.77 -8.29 -15.87
C ARG A 162 -12.13 -8.31 -16.57
N TRP A 163 -13.01 -7.41 -16.14
CA TRP A 163 -14.30 -7.12 -16.77
C TRP A 163 -14.17 -6.04 -17.84
N TYR A 164 -14.75 -6.30 -19.02
CA TYR A 164 -14.82 -5.34 -20.12
C TYR A 164 -16.29 -5.05 -20.49
N CYS A 165 -16.62 -3.77 -20.59
CA CYS A 165 -17.96 -3.27 -20.93
C CYS A 165 -18.15 -3.11 -22.45
N GLY A 166 -17.32 -3.82 -23.22
CA GLY A 166 -17.18 -3.74 -24.66
C GLY A 166 -16.00 -4.59 -25.14
N PRO A 167 -15.38 -4.27 -26.29
CA PRO A 167 -14.18 -4.95 -26.76
C PRO A 167 -13.03 -4.88 -25.74
N VAL A 168 -12.18 -5.90 -25.74
CA VAL A 168 -10.97 -5.96 -24.89
C VAL A 168 -10.08 -4.77 -25.21
N HIS A 169 -9.57 -4.11 -24.16
CA HIS A 169 -8.75 -2.92 -24.29
C HIS A 169 -7.77 -2.79 -23.12
N ASP A 170 -6.52 -2.40 -23.42
CA ASP A 170 -5.44 -2.32 -22.44
C ASP A 170 -5.66 -1.37 -21.24
N TRP A 171 -6.64 -0.46 -21.30
CA TRP A 171 -6.90 0.49 -20.22
C TRP A 171 -8.39 0.68 -19.86
N LYS A 172 -9.32 0.17 -20.69
CA LYS A 172 -10.78 0.28 -20.45
C LYS A 172 -11.33 -1.02 -19.90
N PHE A 173 -11.06 -1.30 -18.62
CA PHE A 173 -11.59 -2.46 -17.93
C PHE A 173 -11.85 -2.15 -16.45
N ALA A 174 -12.52 -3.06 -15.76
CA ALA A 174 -12.54 -3.10 -14.31
C ALA A 174 -11.86 -4.38 -13.81
N GLY A 175 -10.83 -4.28 -12.98
CA GLY A 175 -10.09 -5.47 -12.55
C GLY A 175 -8.71 -5.23 -11.95
N PRO A 176 -7.99 -6.31 -11.59
CA PRO A 176 -6.73 -6.23 -10.87
C PRO A 176 -5.63 -5.58 -11.71
N ILE A 177 -4.87 -4.71 -11.07
CA ILE A 177 -3.69 -4.06 -11.65
C ILE A 177 -2.72 -3.62 -10.55
N GLU A 178 -1.46 -3.42 -10.90
CA GLU A 178 -0.49 -2.79 -10.00
C GLU A 178 -0.24 -1.35 -10.42
N ARG A 179 -0.36 -0.41 -9.47
CA ARG A 179 -0.16 1.02 -9.72
C ARG A 179 0.49 1.72 -8.54
N ASP A 180 1.29 2.72 -8.86
CA ASP A 180 1.81 3.65 -7.86
C ASP A 180 0.68 4.58 -7.40
N ILE A 181 0.38 4.51 -6.10
CA ILE A 181 -0.60 5.32 -5.41
C ILE A 181 -0.02 5.64 -4.03
N ASP A 182 0.09 6.94 -3.72
CA ASP A 182 0.62 7.42 -2.45
C ASP A 182 2.06 6.92 -2.19
N GLY A 183 2.91 7.03 -3.23
CA GLY A 183 4.34 6.68 -3.18
C GLY A 183 4.63 5.18 -3.07
N ARG A 184 3.66 4.31 -3.41
CA ARG A 184 3.77 2.86 -3.26
C ARG A 184 3.09 2.13 -4.42
N MET A 185 3.77 1.12 -4.95
CA MET A 185 3.15 0.15 -5.85
C MET A 185 2.14 -0.72 -5.09
N ARG A 186 0.87 -0.64 -5.50
CA ARG A 186 -0.26 -1.36 -4.88
C ARG A 186 -0.97 -2.22 -5.90
N LYS A 187 -1.34 -3.44 -5.51
CA LYS A 187 -2.29 -4.28 -6.26
C LYS A 187 -3.71 -3.83 -5.91
N VAL A 188 -4.45 -3.33 -6.90
CA VAL A 188 -5.74 -2.65 -6.72
C VAL A 188 -6.74 -3.08 -7.78
N ILE A 189 -8.03 -2.81 -7.53
CA ILE A 189 -9.06 -2.84 -8.55
C ILE A 189 -9.00 -1.51 -9.32
N TRP A 190 -8.61 -1.60 -10.58
CA TRP A 190 -8.72 -0.54 -11.57
C TRP A 190 -10.20 -0.33 -11.89
N ALA A 191 -10.73 0.87 -11.71
CA ALA A 191 -12.15 1.14 -11.92
C ALA A 191 -12.35 2.60 -12.35
N HIS A 192 -12.29 2.88 -13.65
CA HIS A 192 -12.36 4.27 -14.12
C HIS A 192 -13.78 4.70 -14.49
N PRO A 193 -14.14 5.95 -14.20
CA PRO A 193 -15.41 6.49 -14.67
C PRO A 193 -15.42 6.49 -16.22
N PRO A 194 -16.57 6.19 -16.84
CA PRO A 194 -16.72 6.20 -18.30
C PRO A 194 -16.59 7.62 -18.91
N GLY A 195 -16.73 8.68 -18.10
CA GLY A 195 -16.77 10.09 -18.53
C GLY A 195 -18.19 10.59 -18.72
N ASP A 196 -18.33 11.89 -19.01
CA ASP A 196 -19.59 12.56 -19.32
C ASP A 196 -20.67 12.33 -18.25
N ALA A 197 -20.28 12.49 -16.99
CA ALA A 197 -21.08 12.20 -15.79
C ALA A 197 -21.50 10.73 -15.62
N GLY A 198 -21.09 9.83 -16.52
CA GLY A 198 -21.39 8.42 -16.42
C GLY A 198 -20.71 7.76 -15.21
N ILE A 199 -21.32 6.67 -14.76
CA ILE A 199 -20.93 5.92 -13.57
C ILE A 199 -20.35 4.59 -14.01
N LEU A 200 -19.20 4.19 -13.46
CA LEU A 200 -18.80 2.80 -13.40
C LEU A 200 -19.22 2.25 -12.03
N GLU A 201 -19.93 1.14 -12.02
CA GLU A 201 -20.44 0.50 -10.82
C GLU A 201 -19.99 -0.95 -10.76
N ALA A 202 -19.47 -1.37 -9.61
CA ALA A 202 -19.16 -2.76 -9.30
C ALA A 202 -19.98 -3.20 -8.09
N THR A 203 -20.77 -4.26 -8.25
CA THR A 203 -21.69 -4.76 -7.24
C THR A 203 -21.39 -6.21 -6.90
N TRP A 204 -21.20 -6.50 -5.62
CA TRP A 204 -21.09 -7.85 -5.08
C TRP A 204 -22.35 -8.19 -4.29
N SER A 205 -22.76 -9.45 -4.33
CA SER A 205 -23.95 -9.92 -3.62
C SER A 205 -23.67 -11.27 -2.98
N ASN A 206 -24.47 -11.63 -1.97
CA ASN A 206 -24.30 -12.86 -1.19
C ASN A 206 -22.90 -12.97 -0.54
N LEU A 207 -22.42 -11.86 0.03
CA LEU A 207 -21.12 -11.82 0.69
C LEU A 207 -21.11 -12.66 1.98
N PRO A 208 -19.97 -13.25 2.36
CA PRO A 208 -19.86 -13.98 3.61
C PRO A 208 -20.10 -13.08 4.81
N HIS A 209 -20.55 -13.67 5.92
CA HIS A 209 -20.70 -12.95 7.18
C HIS A 209 -19.36 -12.34 7.61
N ALA A 210 -19.42 -11.08 8.00
CA ALA A 210 -18.28 -10.30 8.49
C ALA A 210 -18.79 -9.28 9.51
N LYS A 211 -17.87 -8.75 10.32
CA LYS A 211 -18.14 -7.66 11.27
C LYS A 211 -17.64 -6.31 10.79
N ARG A 212 -16.65 -6.29 9.89
CA ARG A 212 -16.10 -5.06 9.32
C ARG A 212 -15.86 -5.17 7.83
N LEU A 213 -16.19 -4.11 7.09
CA LEU A 213 -15.72 -3.84 5.74
C LEU A 213 -14.67 -2.75 5.79
N THR A 214 -13.47 -3.02 5.28
CA THR A 214 -12.44 -2.00 5.06
C THR A 214 -12.33 -1.72 3.58
N VAL A 215 -12.47 -0.45 3.19
CA VAL A 215 -12.30 0.00 1.80
C VAL A 215 -11.16 0.99 1.73
N HIS A 216 -10.25 0.76 0.79
CA HIS A 216 -9.25 1.74 0.41
C HIS A 216 -9.52 2.26 -0.99
N PHE A 217 -9.22 3.53 -1.23
CA PHE A 217 -9.39 4.12 -2.54
C PHE A 217 -8.54 5.38 -2.74
N GLY A 218 -8.29 5.71 -4.00
CA GLY A 218 -7.51 6.87 -4.38
C GLY A 218 -7.27 6.96 -5.87
N GLN A 219 -6.36 7.84 -6.26
CA GLN A 219 -5.93 8.05 -7.64
C GLN A 219 -4.49 7.61 -7.82
N THR A 220 -4.13 7.13 -9.01
CA THR A 220 -2.73 6.82 -9.31
C THR A 220 -1.87 8.07 -9.34
N GLN A 221 -0.59 7.95 -8.96
CA GLN A 221 0.41 9.00 -9.05
C GLN A 221 0.40 9.70 -10.41
N ARG A 222 0.30 8.92 -11.50
CA ARG A 222 0.22 9.43 -12.88
C ARG A 222 -0.99 10.33 -13.12
N ALA A 223 -2.15 10.06 -12.51
CA ALA A 223 -3.34 10.90 -12.67
C ALA A 223 -3.14 12.28 -12.02
N ILE A 224 -2.58 12.27 -10.82
CA ILE A 224 -2.28 13.47 -10.02
C ILE A 224 -1.26 14.35 -10.75
N GLU A 225 -0.17 13.75 -11.23
CA GLU A 225 0.90 14.47 -11.96
C GLU A 225 0.43 15.08 -13.27
N GLN A 226 -0.49 14.41 -13.99
CA GLN A 226 -1.04 14.97 -15.22
C GLN A 226 -2.02 16.11 -14.95
N ASN A 227 -2.67 16.13 -13.78
CA ASN A 227 -3.56 17.20 -13.34
C ASN A 227 -4.63 17.60 -14.39
N ARG A 228 -5.25 16.61 -15.03
CA ARG A 228 -6.23 16.75 -16.13
C ARG A 228 -7.55 16.07 -15.81
N GLY A 229 -8.66 16.53 -16.40
CA GLY A 229 -10.02 16.04 -16.12
C GLY A 229 -10.66 16.73 -14.92
N THR A 230 -11.79 16.24 -14.44
CA THR A 230 -12.54 16.83 -13.29
C THR A 230 -12.47 15.93 -12.06
N PRO A 231 -12.72 16.43 -10.84
CA PRO A 231 -12.82 15.60 -9.64
C PRO A 231 -13.67 14.34 -9.84
N ALA A 232 -13.25 13.26 -9.19
CA ALA A 232 -13.96 11.99 -9.23
C ALA A 232 -14.78 11.81 -7.94
N THR A 233 -16.03 11.39 -8.05
CA THR A 233 -16.86 11.04 -6.89
C THR A 233 -16.92 9.54 -6.74
N VAL A 234 -16.55 9.04 -5.56
CA VAL A 234 -16.75 7.65 -5.15
C VAL A 234 -17.94 7.56 -4.20
N GLN A 235 -18.76 6.54 -4.38
CA GLN A 235 -19.82 6.20 -3.44
C GLN A 235 -19.76 4.71 -3.07
N ILE A 236 -20.03 4.42 -1.80
CA ILE A 236 -20.11 3.07 -1.26
C ILE A 236 -21.52 2.87 -0.70
N TRP A 237 -22.16 1.78 -1.09
CA TRP A 237 -23.54 1.46 -0.76
C TRP A 237 -23.67 0.07 -0.12
N PHE A 238 -24.57 -0.04 0.86
CA PHE A 238 -25.06 -1.29 1.41
C PHE A 238 -26.52 -1.49 0.97
N GLY A 239 -26.74 -2.36 -0.01
CA GLY A 239 -28.01 -2.41 -0.74
C GLY A 239 -28.37 -1.04 -1.33
N GLU A 240 -29.51 -0.48 -0.94
CA GLU A 240 -29.98 0.84 -1.38
C GLU A 240 -29.47 2.00 -0.50
N LYS A 241 -28.83 1.70 0.63
CA LYS A 241 -28.35 2.72 1.57
C LYS A 241 -26.97 3.23 1.16
N LEU A 242 -26.86 4.54 0.91
CA LEU A 242 -25.57 5.21 0.76
C LEU A 242 -24.84 5.21 2.11
N ALA A 243 -23.71 4.52 2.18
CA ALA A 243 -22.88 4.45 3.37
C ALA A 243 -21.83 5.57 3.40
N MET A 244 -21.30 5.93 2.23
CA MET A 244 -20.28 6.98 2.10
C MET A 244 -20.29 7.56 0.69
N GLU A 245 -20.09 8.87 0.61
CA GLU A 245 -19.75 9.59 -0.62
C GLU A 245 -18.51 10.43 -0.36
N ARG A 246 -17.58 10.44 -1.32
CA ARG A 246 -16.40 11.31 -1.28
C ARG A 246 -16.02 11.80 -2.66
N VAL A 247 -15.66 13.08 -2.72
CA VAL A 247 -15.08 13.71 -3.91
C VAL A 247 -13.56 13.72 -3.75
N LEU A 248 -12.86 13.13 -4.72
CA LEU A 248 -11.41 13.19 -4.86
C LEU A 248 -11.07 14.35 -5.78
N GLN A 249 -10.35 15.34 -5.24
CA GLN A 249 -9.85 16.46 -6.05
C GLN A 249 -8.80 15.98 -7.04
N ILE A 250 -8.54 16.82 -8.04
CA ILE A 250 -7.73 16.46 -9.20
C ILE A 250 -6.28 16.09 -8.87
N ASP A 251 -5.79 16.63 -7.76
CA ASP A 251 -4.46 16.55 -7.19
C ASP A 251 -4.45 15.72 -5.88
N ASP A 252 -5.55 15.05 -5.54
CA ASP A 252 -5.65 14.24 -4.32
C ASP A 252 -4.86 12.94 -4.46
N GLY A 253 -3.69 12.91 -3.83
CA GLY A 253 -2.76 11.79 -3.82
C GLY A 253 -2.87 10.83 -2.66
N ILE A 254 -3.86 11.02 -1.78
CA ILE A 254 -3.99 10.20 -0.57
C ILE A 254 -4.59 8.84 -0.92
N TRP A 255 -4.00 7.78 -0.35
CA TRP A 255 -4.62 6.46 -0.29
C TRP A 255 -5.54 6.38 0.92
N TYR A 256 -6.81 6.73 0.73
CA TYR A 256 -7.77 6.76 1.82
C TYR A 256 -8.09 5.36 2.31
N ARG A 257 -8.33 5.25 3.62
CA ARG A 257 -8.93 4.08 4.28
C ARG A 257 -10.22 4.49 4.95
N VAL A 258 -11.26 3.68 4.78
CA VAL A 258 -12.51 3.79 5.53
C VAL A 258 -12.90 2.40 6.04
N ASP A 259 -13.15 2.31 7.34
CA ASP A 259 -13.63 1.10 8.00
C ASP A 259 -15.11 1.27 8.37
N PHE A 260 -15.93 0.27 8.05
CA PHE A 260 -17.35 0.21 8.38
C PHE A 260 -17.62 -0.98 9.27
N ASP A 261 -18.30 -0.77 10.40
CA ASP A 261 -18.95 -1.85 11.12
C ASP A 261 -20.15 -2.32 10.30
N VAL A 262 -20.15 -3.59 9.89
CA VAL A 262 -21.18 -4.16 9.02
C VAL A 262 -22.12 -5.07 9.80
N LYS A 263 -23.42 -4.93 9.55
CA LYS A 263 -24.45 -5.85 10.04
C LYS A 263 -24.70 -6.93 9.00
N PRO A 264 -25.24 -8.10 9.38
CA PRO A 264 -25.54 -9.17 8.44
C PRO A 264 -26.39 -8.73 7.23
N ASP A 265 -27.36 -7.83 7.44
CA ASP A 265 -28.19 -7.30 6.35
C ASP A 265 -27.45 -6.39 5.37
N ASP A 266 -26.39 -5.69 5.82
CA ASP A 266 -25.58 -4.80 4.98
C ASP A 266 -24.80 -5.58 3.91
N LEU A 267 -24.50 -6.86 4.20
CA LEU A 267 -23.68 -7.72 3.34
C LEU A 267 -24.48 -8.50 2.29
N LYS A 268 -25.81 -8.32 2.22
CA LYS A 268 -26.61 -8.84 1.12
C LYS A 268 -26.10 -8.31 -0.23
N GLN A 269 -25.70 -7.04 -0.24
CA GLN A 269 -25.15 -6.38 -1.42
C GLN A 269 -24.23 -5.22 -1.01
N VAL A 270 -23.00 -5.23 -1.53
CA VAL A 270 -22.07 -4.09 -1.44
C VAL A 270 -21.82 -3.57 -2.84
N LYS A 271 -21.94 -2.26 -3.01
CA LYS A 271 -21.81 -1.61 -4.30
C LYS A 271 -20.88 -0.41 -4.19
N ILE A 272 -19.91 -0.34 -5.08
CA ILE A 272 -18.95 0.75 -5.18
C ILE A 272 -19.11 1.36 -6.56
N SER A 273 -19.40 2.66 -6.60
CA SER A 273 -19.55 3.42 -7.83
C SER A 273 -18.55 4.57 -7.90
N VAL A 274 -18.14 4.90 -9.11
CA VAL A 274 -17.27 6.04 -9.40
C VAL A 274 -17.79 6.80 -10.61
N THR A 275 -17.81 8.13 -10.50
CA THR A 275 -18.21 9.04 -11.57
C THR A 275 -17.22 10.22 -11.68
N ALA A 276 -17.12 10.79 -12.88
CA ALA A 276 -16.45 12.05 -13.14
C ALA A 276 -17.10 12.72 -14.36
N GLN A 277 -17.19 14.05 -14.35
CA GLN A 277 -17.70 14.82 -15.48
C GLN A 277 -16.80 14.67 -16.71
N ASN A 278 -15.50 14.94 -16.54
CA ASN A 278 -14.47 14.66 -17.53
C ASN A 278 -13.50 13.61 -16.98
N LYS A 279 -13.48 12.43 -17.62
CA LYS A 279 -12.66 11.29 -17.24
C LYS A 279 -11.18 11.39 -17.63
N ASP A 280 -10.78 12.40 -18.38
CA ASP A 280 -9.42 12.52 -18.87
C ASP A 280 -8.44 12.41 -17.70
N MET A 281 -7.54 11.42 -17.74
CA MET A 281 -6.62 11.09 -16.65
C MET A 281 -7.26 10.84 -15.27
N ARG A 282 -8.56 10.52 -15.18
CA ARG A 282 -9.22 10.12 -13.92
C ARG A 282 -9.09 8.63 -13.67
N ILE A 283 -7.92 8.29 -13.12
CA ILE A 283 -7.50 6.93 -12.89
C ILE A 283 -7.80 6.54 -11.44
N PHE A 284 -9.06 6.19 -11.17
CA PHE A 284 -9.52 5.73 -9.86
C PHE A 284 -9.20 4.25 -9.62
N CYS A 285 -8.76 3.94 -8.40
CA CYS A 285 -8.44 2.62 -7.92
C CYS A 285 -9.00 2.40 -6.52
N PHE A 286 -9.36 1.15 -6.18
CA PHE A 286 -9.77 0.79 -4.83
C PHE A 286 -9.40 -0.66 -4.46
N THR A 287 -9.40 -0.95 -3.17
CA THR A 287 -9.48 -2.31 -2.62
C THR A 287 -10.57 -2.37 -1.58
N ALA A 288 -11.11 -3.55 -1.33
CA ALA A 288 -12.09 -3.77 -0.29
C ALA A 288 -11.92 -5.18 0.29
N ASP A 289 -12.07 -5.29 1.60
CA ASP A 289 -11.85 -6.52 2.35
C ASP A 289 -12.87 -6.66 3.49
N LEU A 290 -13.39 -7.87 3.69
CA LEU A 290 -14.27 -8.21 4.80
C LEU A 290 -13.51 -8.96 5.89
N TRP A 291 -13.76 -8.56 7.14
CA TRP A 291 -13.12 -9.07 8.34
C TRP A 291 -14.18 -9.57 9.33
N ASN A 292 -13.96 -10.74 9.94
CA ASN A 292 -14.86 -11.32 10.94
C ASN A 292 -14.35 -11.21 12.37
#